data_AF-A9WUC1-F1
#
_entry.id   AF-A9WUC1-F1
#
_cell.length_a   1.000
_cell.length_b   1.000
_cell.length_c   1.000
_cell.angle_alpha   90.00
_cell.angle_beta   90.00
_cell.angle_gamma   90.00
#
_symmetry.space_group_name_H-M   'P 1'
#
loop_
_entity.id
_entity.type
_entity.pdbx_description
1 polymer ?
#
loop_
_entity_poly.entity_id
_entity_poly.type
_entity_poly.pdbx_seq_one_letter_code
_entity_poly.pdbx_strand_id
1 'polypeptide(L)'
;MEVAPASGKKHAAVPQRLSAVSIESRAFALAVLVMGVLTLVAFLFFLLLGEHPPLSGDRSVGQFASLGAAVVGLAVFALSYLRSLQRPESAWLRKTALARRILDVSALSFTYALIAFMLCQAIFSLFQRAFSGLTLEPLAGSLFVGISCAATAYTVSLSGARITTYSLSNLLAAFLLTGALTAMITADNPSWWQINFSALGAVNKGFAAYTFNATLIFSGLVIITLASYMTRDLRRWAKFRHAKLVNAKAVQWMLILLGGFLAGVGLVPVDAFKILHNFFATGMIFVFVALVEDSANTPQQIA
;
A
#
# COMPACT_ATOMS: atom_id res chain seq x y z
N MET A 1 17.41 -43.60 -46.71
CA MET A 1 16.84 -42.25 -46.54
C MET A 1 16.47 -42.12 -45.07
N GLU A 2 17.43 -41.64 -44.28
CA GLU A 2 17.40 -41.64 -42.82
C GLU A 2 16.65 -40.41 -42.33
N VAL A 3 15.56 -40.62 -41.59
CA VAL A 3 14.70 -39.57 -41.06
C VAL A 3 15.35 -39.01 -39.80
N ALA A 4 15.87 -37.79 -39.89
CA ALA A 4 16.36 -37.05 -38.73
C ALA A 4 15.17 -36.61 -37.83
N PRO A 5 15.24 -36.78 -36.50
CA PRO A 5 14.22 -36.27 -35.60
C PRO A 5 14.40 -34.76 -35.38
N ALA A 6 13.31 -34.03 -35.56
CA ALA A 6 13.24 -32.58 -35.31
C ALA A 6 13.59 -32.27 -33.84
N SER A 7 14.63 -31.45 -33.64
CA SER A 7 15.03 -30.97 -32.32
C SER A 7 13.90 -30.15 -31.69
N GLY A 8 13.35 -30.64 -30.58
CA GLY A 8 12.38 -29.91 -29.78
C GLY A 8 12.95 -28.59 -29.26
N LYS A 9 12.31 -27.48 -29.62
CA LYS A 9 12.58 -26.15 -29.05
C LYS A 9 12.24 -26.13 -27.56
N LYS A 10 13.19 -26.47 -26.69
CA LYS A 10 13.17 -26.06 -25.27
C LYS A 10 13.71 -24.63 -25.17
N HIS A 11 12.88 -23.62 -25.40
CA HIS A 11 13.30 -22.22 -25.21
C HIS A 11 12.57 -21.54 -24.03
N ALA A 12 13.39 -21.18 -23.02
CA ALA A 12 13.34 -19.92 -22.26
C ALA A 12 12.41 -19.73 -21.04
N ALA A 13 12.07 -20.76 -20.25
CA ALA A 13 11.38 -20.55 -18.95
C ALA A 13 12.30 -20.54 -17.70
N VAL A 14 13.57 -20.94 -17.84
CA VAL A 14 14.49 -21.21 -16.71
C VAL A 14 15.01 -19.94 -15.99
N PRO A 15 15.39 -18.83 -16.66
CA PRO A 15 15.99 -17.67 -15.98
C PRO A 15 15.03 -16.95 -15.03
N GLN A 16 13.76 -16.86 -15.42
CA GLN A 16 12.75 -16.10 -14.68
C GLN A 16 12.33 -16.81 -13.39
N ARG A 17 12.26 -18.16 -13.41
CA ARG A 17 11.97 -18.98 -12.21
C ARG A 17 13.08 -18.90 -11.17
N LEU A 18 14.36 -18.99 -11.59
CA LEU A 18 15.50 -18.87 -10.68
C LEU A 18 15.55 -17.50 -9.97
N SER A 19 15.18 -16.43 -10.70
CA SER A 19 15.09 -15.09 -10.11
C SER A 19 13.94 -14.94 -9.09
N ALA A 20 12.80 -15.60 -9.33
CA ALA A 20 11.65 -15.57 -8.44
C ALA A 20 11.95 -16.28 -7.12
N VAL A 21 12.51 -17.49 -7.19
CA VAL A 21 12.93 -18.27 -6.02
C VAL A 21 13.98 -17.52 -5.20
N SER A 22 14.92 -16.83 -5.84
CA SER A 22 15.92 -16.02 -5.13
C SER A 22 15.30 -14.82 -4.39
N ILE A 23 14.31 -14.16 -4.98
CA ILE A 23 13.58 -13.05 -4.32
C ILE A 23 12.82 -13.57 -3.10
N GLU A 24 12.11 -14.69 -3.27
CA GLU A 24 11.30 -15.28 -2.21
C GLU A 24 12.16 -15.80 -1.05
N SER A 25 13.25 -16.50 -1.35
CA SER A 25 14.21 -16.98 -0.35
C SER A 25 14.80 -15.82 0.48
N ARG A 26 15.17 -14.70 -0.15
CA ARG A 26 15.66 -13.50 0.55
C ARG A 26 14.58 -12.84 1.40
N ALA A 27 13.36 -12.74 0.88
CA ALA A 27 12.22 -12.19 1.61
C ALA A 27 11.92 -13.04 2.86
N PHE A 28 11.96 -14.36 2.72
CA PHE A 28 11.76 -15.30 3.84
C PHE A 28 12.89 -15.20 4.87
N ALA A 29 14.16 -15.18 4.44
CA ALA A 29 15.29 -15.02 5.35
C ALA A 29 15.23 -13.69 6.13
N LEU A 30 14.85 -12.61 5.46
CA LEU A 30 14.62 -11.31 6.12
C LEU A 30 13.45 -11.38 7.12
N ALA A 31 12.36 -12.05 6.78
CA ALA A 31 11.22 -12.23 7.66
C ALA A 31 11.60 -12.98 8.94
N VAL A 32 12.38 -14.07 8.83
CA VAL A 32 12.88 -14.84 9.98
C VAL A 32 13.81 -13.99 10.84
N LEU A 33 14.71 -13.21 10.23
CA LEU A 33 15.59 -12.30 10.97
C LEU A 33 14.77 -11.24 11.74
N VAL A 34 13.81 -10.59 11.07
CA VAL A 34 12.91 -9.60 11.69
C VAL A 34 12.09 -10.23 12.81
N MET A 35 11.58 -11.45 12.60
CA MET A 35 10.84 -12.20 13.62
C MET A 35 11.71 -12.39 14.86
N GLY A 36 12.92 -12.91 14.72
CA GLY A 36 13.83 -13.19 15.84
C GLY A 36 14.19 -11.92 16.60
N VAL A 37 14.60 -10.87 15.89
CA VAL A 37 15.00 -9.59 16.50
C VAL A 37 13.83 -8.93 17.23
N LEU A 38 12.66 -8.79 16.58
CA LEU A 38 11.55 -8.07 17.19
C LEU A 38 10.84 -8.88 18.28
N THR A 39 10.84 -10.22 18.19
CA THR A 39 10.43 -11.09 19.31
C THR A 39 11.34 -10.85 20.50
N LEU A 40 12.67 -10.89 20.31
CA LEU A 40 13.62 -10.69 21.40
C LEU A 40 13.48 -9.30 22.04
N VAL A 41 13.40 -8.25 21.23
CA VAL A 41 13.23 -6.87 21.73
C VAL A 41 11.94 -6.72 22.53
N ALA A 42 10.81 -7.22 22.01
CA ALA A 42 9.53 -7.18 22.72
C ALA A 42 9.55 -8.03 23.99
N PHE A 43 10.16 -9.21 23.94
CA PHE A 43 10.28 -10.11 25.09
C PHE A 43 11.06 -9.46 26.23
N LEU A 44 12.23 -8.88 25.93
CA LEU A 44 13.04 -8.17 26.92
C LEU A 44 12.28 -6.98 27.51
N PHE A 45 11.54 -6.24 26.69
CA PHE A 45 10.71 -5.13 27.17
C PHE A 45 9.63 -5.59 28.16
N PHE A 46 8.84 -6.61 27.81
CA PHE A 46 7.78 -7.13 28.68
C PHE A 46 8.33 -7.79 29.94
N LEU A 47 9.44 -8.51 29.82
CA LEU A 47 10.10 -9.18 30.94
C LEU A 47 10.66 -8.17 31.96
N LEU A 48 11.32 -7.11 31.49
CA LEU A 48 11.93 -6.09 32.37
C LEU A 48 10.90 -5.26 33.14
N LEU A 49 9.70 -5.09 32.58
CA LEU A 49 8.61 -4.38 33.24
C LEU A 49 7.75 -5.27 34.14
N GLY A 50 7.93 -6.60 34.08
CA GLY A 50 7.07 -7.56 34.79
C GLY A 50 5.60 -7.47 34.36
N GLU A 51 5.33 -7.00 33.15
CA GLU A 51 3.98 -6.78 32.63
C GLU A 51 3.48 -8.04 31.91
N HIS A 52 2.21 -8.40 32.13
CA HIS A 52 1.47 -9.33 31.29
C HIS A 52 0.65 -8.51 30.27
N PRO A 53 1.19 -8.25 29.07
CA PRO A 53 0.60 -7.25 28.18
C PRO A 53 -0.78 -7.72 27.68
N PRO A 54 -1.78 -6.82 27.62
CA PRO A 54 -3.00 -7.08 26.87
C PRO A 54 -2.71 -7.15 25.37
N LEU A 55 -3.68 -7.64 24.58
CA LEU A 55 -3.60 -7.59 23.12
C LEU A 55 -3.67 -6.15 22.60
N SER A 56 -4.54 -5.30 23.15
CA SER A 56 -4.74 -3.91 22.69
C SER A 56 -4.78 -2.91 23.84
N GLY A 57 -4.48 -1.65 23.55
CA GLY A 57 -4.40 -0.55 24.52
C GLY A 57 -2.97 -0.05 24.73
N ASP A 58 -2.75 0.63 25.84
CA ASP A 58 -1.43 1.15 26.19
C ASP A 58 -0.48 0.01 26.59
N ARG A 59 0.77 0.08 26.09
CA ARG A 59 1.84 -0.91 26.33
C ARG A 59 1.45 -2.34 25.93
N SER A 60 0.52 -2.47 24.98
CA SER A 60 -0.03 -3.75 24.55
C SER A 60 0.80 -4.41 23.45
N VAL A 61 0.56 -5.71 23.24
CA VAL A 61 1.14 -6.47 22.11
C VAL A 61 0.85 -5.80 20.77
N GLY A 62 -0.39 -5.35 20.57
CA GLY A 62 -0.82 -4.65 19.35
C GLY A 62 -0.10 -3.33 19.12
N GLN A 63 0.22 -2.57 20.18
CA GLN A 63 1.00 -1.34 20.06
C GLN A 63 2.42 -1.63 19.55
N PHE A 64 3.12 -2.59 20.16
CA PHE A 64 4.45 -3.00 19.71
C PHE A 64 4.44 -3.62 18.31
N ALA A 65 3.47 -4.48 18.03
CA ALA A 65 3.31 -5.10 16.71
C ALA A 65 3.06 -4.07 15.62
N SER A 66 2.16 -3.12 15.84
CA SER A 66 1.83 -2.08 14.85
C SER A 66 3.00 -1.12 14.59
N LEU A 67 3.70 -0.66 15.63
CA LEU A 67 4.88 0.21 15.47
C LEU A 67 6.03 -0.53 14.80
N GLY A 68 6.33 -1.75 15.25
CA GLY A 68 7.35 -2.60 14.64
C GLY A 68 7.04 -2.88 13.16
N ALA A 69 5.80 -3.25 12.85
CA ALA A 69 5.35 -3.51 11.49
C ALA A 69 5.40 -2.25 10.63
N ALA A 70 5.06 -1.07 11.16
CA ALA A 70 5.19 0.20 10.44
C ALA A 70 6.64 0.50 10.06
N VAL A 71 7.56 0.41 11.01
CA VAL A 71 9.00 0.66 10.81
C VAL A 71 9.58 -0.34 9.81
N VAL A 72 9.25 -1.62 9.98
CA VAL A 72 9.66 -2.69 9.06
C VAL A 72 9.09 -2.44 7.67
N GLY A 73 7.80 -2.14 7.53
CA GLY A 73 7.15 -1.86 6.25
C GLY A 73 7.81 -0.70 5.51
N LEU A 74 8.08 0.40 6.23
CA LEU A 74 8.78 1.57 5.68
C LEU A 74 10.18 1.20 5.18
N ALA A 75 11.00 0.60 6.04
CA ALA A 75 12.39 0.29 5.72
C ALA A 75 12.52 -0.77 4.62
N VAL A 76 11.73 -1.85 4.71
CA VAL A 76 11.77 -2.95 3.75
C VAL A 76 11.27 -2.52 2.37
N PHE A 77 10.22 -1.69 2.30
CA PHE A 77 9.76 -1.17 1.01
C PHE A 77 10.81 -0.26 0.39
N ALA A 78 11.34 0.71 1.15
CA ALA A 78 12.38 1.61 0.66
C ALA A 78 13.60 0.86 0.12
N LEU A 79 14.10 -0.14 0.86
CA LEU A 79 15.20 -1.00 0.42
C LEU A 79 14.85 -1.82 -0.82
N SER A 80 13.64 -2.36 -0.90
CA SER A 80 13.17 -3.14 -2.06
C SER A 80 13.02 -2.27 -3.30
N TYR A 81 12.53 -1.04 -3.16
CA TYR A 81 12.46 -0.07 -4.24
C TYR A 81 13.86 0.31 -4.75
N LEU A 82 14.80 0.62 -3.86
CA LEU A 82 16.17 0.96 -4.23
C LEU A 82 16.86 -0.18 -4.99
N ARG A 83 16.62 -1.43 -4.58
CA ARG A 83 17.10 -2.62 -5.31
C ARG A 83 16.40 -2.79 -6.66
N SER A 84 15.11 -2.47 -6.74
CA SER A 84 14.35 -2.46 -8.00
C SER A 84 14.97 -1.51 -9.03
N LEU A 85 15.50 -0.35 -8.61
CA LEU A 85 16.16 0.61 -9.51
C LEU A 85 17.42 0.05 -10.20
N GLN A 86 18.06 -0.98 -9.63
CA GLN A 86 19.22 -1.62 -10.23
C GLN A 86 18.85 -2.54 -11.41
N ARG A 87 17.58 -2.93 -11.54
CA ARG A 87 17.12 -3.85 -12.59
C ARG A 87 16.96 -3.15 -13.94
N PRO A 88 17.27 -3.83 -15.07
CA PRO A 88 17.10 -3.26 -16.41
C PRO A 88 15.65 -2.84 -16.71
N GLU A 89 14.67 -3.61 -16.24
CA GLU A 89 13.24 -3.35 -16.47
C GLU A 89 12.76 -2.02 -15.86
N SER A 90 13.37 -1.63 -14.73
CA SER A 90 13.12 -0.41 -13.97
C SER A 90 14.04 0.74 -14.37
N ALA A 91 14.93 0.57 -15.36
CA ALA A 91 15.93 1.57 -15.73
C ALA A 91 15.32 2.92 -16.15
N TRP A 92 14.06 2.93 -16.57
CA TRP A 92 13.34 4.15 -16.89
C TRP A 92 13.07 5.05 -15.68
N LEU A 93 12.87 4.48 -14.49
CA LEU A 93 12.68 5.25 -13.25
C LEU A 93 13.93 6.07 -12.94
N ARG A 94 15.12 5.57 -13.28
CA ARG A 94 16.39 6.29 -13.11
C ARG A 94 16.49 7.55 -13.98
N LYS A 95 15.75 7.61 -15.10
CA LYS A 95 15.69 8.78 -15.98
C LYS A 95 14.70 9.85 -15.50
N THR A 96 13.86 9.53 -14.51
CA THR A 96 12.91 10.46 -13.92
C THR A 96 13.63 11.45 -12.99
N ALA A 97 13.12 12.68 -12.88
CA ALA A 97 13.63 13.68 -11.94
C ALA A 97 13.75 13.11 -10.51
N LEU A 98 14.81 13.49 -9.78
CA LEU A 98 15.09 12.98 -8.44
C LEU A 98 13.95 13.28 -7.46
N ALA A 99 13.40 14.49 -7.50
CA ALA A 99 12.28 14.90 -6.64
C ALA A 99 11.07 13.96 -6.78
N ARG A 100 10.71 13.58 -8.01
CA ARG A 100 9.59 12.65 -8.27
C ARG A 100 9.90 11.25 -7.74
N ARG A 101 11.13 10.77 -7.90
CA ARG A 101 11.54 9.47 -7.33
C ARG A 101 11.43 9.47 -5.80
N ILE A 102 11.90 10.53 -5.15
CA ILE A 102 11.80 10.67 -3.69
C ILE A 102 10.34 10.69 -3.26
N LEU A 103 9.49 11.43 -3.97
CA LEU A 103 8.05 11.46 -3.72
C LEU A 103 7.42 10.07 -3.86
N ASP A 104 7.66 9.37 -4.98
CA ASP A 104 7.09 8.04 -5.23
C ASP A 104 7.53 7.03 -4.16
N VAL A 105 8.84 7.02 -3.81
CA VAL A 105 9.37 6.12 -2.77
C VAL A 105 8.78 6.44 -1.42
N SER A 106 8.73 7.72 -1.04
CA SER A 106 8.23 8.14 0.25
C SER A 106 6.75 7.78 0.36
N ALA A 107 5.94 8.19 -0.62
CA ALA A 107 4.51 7.90 -0.67
C ALA A 107 4.24 6.40 -0.53
N LEU A 108 4.88 5.56 -1.35
CA LEU A 108 4.66 4.12 -1.30
C LEU A 108 5.17 3.49 0.00
N SER A 109 6.34 3.90 0.51
CA SER A 109 6.90 3.37 1.78
C SER A 109 5.98 3.69 2.95
N PHE A 110 5.50 4.94 3.04
CA PHE A 110 4.54 5.36 4.06
C PHE A 110 3.21 4.62 3.91
N THR A 111 2.72 4.38 2.70
CA THR A 111 1.51 3.58 2.48
C THR A 111 1.65 2.17 3.06
N TYR A 112 2.74 1.44 2.79
CA TYR A 112 2.94 0.11 3.39
C TYR A 112 3.07 0.18 4.92
N ALA A 113 3.76 1.19 5.44
CA ALA A 113 3.89 1.41 6.87
C ALA A 113 2.52 1.64 7.54
N LEU A 114 1.67 2.49 6.94
CA LEU A 114 0.35 2.80 7.44
C LEU A 114 -0.60 1.60 7.34
N ILE A 115 -0.57 0.83 6.23
CA ILE A 115 -1.33 -0.43 6.14
C ILE A 115 -0.95 -1.36 7.28
N ALA A 116 0.36 -1.60 7.46
CA ALA A 116 0.84 -2.52 8.48
C ALA A 116 0.45 -2.06 9.89
N PHE A 117 0.62 -0.77 10.18
CA PHE A 117 0.21 -0.15 11.44
C PHE A 117 -1.29 -0.33 11.71
N MET A 118 -2.12 0.11 10.76
CA MET A 118 -3.58 0.11 10.87
C MET A 118 -4.14 -1.31 10.96
N LEU A 119 -3.63 -2.24 10.15
CA LEU A 119 -4.09 -3.62 10.15
C LEU A 119 -3.76 -4.32 11.47
N CYS A 120 -2.53 -4.16 11.99
CA CYS A 120 -2.19 -4.67 13.31
C CYS A 120 -3.09 -4.07 14.39
N GLN A 121 -3.25 -2.74 14.43
CA GLN A 121 -4.12 -2.07 15.39
C GLN A 121 -5.57 -2.58 15.32
N ALA A 122 -6.13 -2.70 14.12
CA ALA A 122 -7.49 -3.18 13.90
C ALA A 122 -7.66 -4.63 14.36
N ILE A 123 -6.72 -5.52 14.00
CA ILE A 123 -6.79 -6.94 14.39
C ILE A 123 -6.66 -7.07 15.91
N PHE A 124 -5.61 -6.55 16.53
CA PHE A 124 -5.40 -6.71 17.97
C PHE A 124 -6.52 -6.05 18.80
N SER A 125 -7.03 -4.90 18.38
CA SER A 125 -8.18 -4.26 19.05
C SER A 125 -9.46 -5.08 18.95
N LEU A 126 -9.74 -5.68 17.78
CA LEU A 126 -10.89 -6.55 17.60
C LEU A 126 -10.80 -7.78 18.51
N PHE A 127 -9.64 -8.45 18.55
CA PHE A 127 -9.43 -9.60 19.41
C PHE A 127 -9.49 -9.24 20.89
N GLN A 128 -8.95 -8.09 21.31
CA GLN A 128 -9.07 -7.63 22.70
C GLN A 128 -10.53 -7.40 23.13
N ARG A 129 -11.37 -6.89 22.22
CA ARG A 129 -12.81 -6.72 22.46
C ARG A 129 -13.54 -8.06 22.55
N ALA A 130 -13.13 -9.06 21.76
CA ALA A 130 -13.70 -10.40 21.80
C ALA A 130 -13.29 -11.20 23.04
N PHE A 131 -12.04 -11.04 23.48
CA PHE A 131 -11.48 -11.69 24.67
C PHE A 131 -11.20 -10.66 25.76
N SER A 132 -12.26 -10.07 26.31
CA SER A 132 -12.15 -9.02 27.33
C SER A 132 -11.36 -9.50 28.56
N GLY A 133 -10.36 -8.72 28.97
CA GLY A 133 -9.49 -9.06 30.10
C GLY A 133 -8.34 -10.02 29.78
N LEU A 134 -8.20 -10.48 28.53
CA LEU A 134 -7.08 -11.32 28.13
C LEU A 134 -5.76 -10.55 28.20
N THR A 135 -4.84 -11.08 29.00
CA THR A 135 -3.43 -10.70 29.05
C THR A 135 -2.57 -11.89 28.65
N LEU A 136 -1.42 -11.63 28.05
CA LEU A 136 -0.51 -12.68 27.60
C LEU A 136 0.73 -12.78 28.49
N GLU A 137 1.29 -13.98 28.57
CA GLU A 137 2.65 -14.18 29.05
C GLU A 137 3.65 -13.42 28.15
N PRO A 138 4.74 -12.84 28.71
CA PRO A 138 5.72 -12.06 27.95
C PRO A 138 6.23 -12.77 26.68
N LEU A 139 6.50 -14.07 26.78
CA LEU A 139 6.95 -14.87 25.64
C LEU A 139 5.88 -14.95 24.54
N ALA A 140 4.64 -15.28 24.91
CA ALA A 140 3.54 -15.38 23.95
C ALA A 140 3.26 -14.02 23.28
N GLY A 141 3.20 -12.93 24.07
CA GLY A 141 3.00 -11.58 23.55
C GLY A 141 4.10 -11.15 22.59
N SER A 142 5.36 -11.43 22.94
CA SER A 142 6.51 -11.11 22.08
C SER A 142 6.52 -11.87 20.74
N LEU A 143 6.06 -13.12 20.74
CA LEU A 143 5.93 -13.92 19.51
C LEU A 143 4.90 -13.31 18.56
N PHE A 144 3.76 -12.82 19.06
CA PHE A 144 2.77 -12.13 18.23
C PHE A 144 3.34 -10.85 17.59
N VAL A 145 4.17 -10.08 18.33
CA VAL A 145 4.89 -8.92 17.78
C VAL A 145 5.82 -9.36 16.64
N GLY A 146 6.67 -10.36 16.90
CA GLY A 146 7.61 -10.88 15.92
C GLY A 146 6.94 -11.41 14.66
N ILE A 147 5.88 -12.22 14.80
CA ILE A 147 5.11 -12.78 13.68
C ILE A 147 4.49 -11.67 12.83
N SER A 148 3.89 -10.65 13.46
CA SER A 148 3.28 -9.52 12.75
C SER A 148 4.32 -8.75 11.92
N CYS A 149 5.50 -8.51 12.51
CA CYS A 149 6.59 -7.81 11.84
C CYS A 149 7.21 -8.67 10.72
N ALA A 150 7.33 -9.97 10.93
CA ALA A 150 7.83 -10.92 9.92
C ALA A 150 6.89 -11.03 8.72
N ALA A 151 5.59 -11.14 8.96
CA ALA A 151 4.56 -11.17 7.91
C ALA A 151 4.61 -9.88 7.08
N THR A 152 4.80 -8.73 7.74
CA THR A 152 4.99 -7.44 7.07
C THR A 152 6.28 -7.44 6.24
N ALA A 153 7.41 -7.84 6.81
CA ALA A 153 8.69 -7.90 6.10
C ALA A 153 8.61 -8.77 4.84
N TYR A 154 8.01 -9.96 4.94
CA TYR A 154 7.84 -10.87 3.81
C TYR A 154 6.96 -10.27 2.72
N THR A 155 5.75 -9.84 3.08
CA THR A 155 4.76 -9.32 2.13
C THR A 155 5.26 -8.07 1.41
N VAL A 156 5.84 -7.14 2.16
CA VAL A 156 6.38 -5.88 1.62
C VAL A 156 7.61 -6.14 0.74
N SER A 157 8.48 -7.09 1.11
CA SER A 157 9.62 -7.48 0.28
C SER A 157 9.19 -8.01 -1.07
N LEU A 158 8.19 -8.90 -1.10
CA LEU A 158 7.66 -9.46 -2.35
C LEU A 158 6.99 -8.38 -3.20
N SER A 159 6.21 -7.49 -2.58
CA SER A 159 5.52 -6.42 -3.27
C SER A 159 6.50 -5.41 -3.88
N GLY A 160 7.49 -4.97 -3.10
CA GLY A 160 8.53 -4.03 -3.55
C GLY A 160 9.48 -4.62 -4.60
N ALA A 161 9.60 -5.95 -4.66
CA ALA A 161 10.41 -6.62 -5.68
C ALA A 161 9.80 -6.56 -7.09
N ARG A 162 8.48 -6.29 -7.22
CA ARG A 162 7.76 -6.24 -8.50
C ARG A 162 6.70 -5.13 -8.51
N ILE A 163 7.14 -3.92 -8.79
CA ILE A 163 6.24 -2.76 -8.91
C ILE A 163 5.69 -2.70 -10.34
N THR A 164 4.39 -2.92 -10.47
CA THR A 164 3.63 -2.89 -11.73
C THR A 164 2.36 -2.07 -11.52
N THR A 165 1.69 -1.70 -12.61
CA THR A 165 0.37 -1.06 -12.56
C THR A 165 -0.62 -1.90 -11.73
N TYR A 166 -0.59 -3.22 -11.88
CA TYR A 166 -1.44 -4.14 -11.12
C TYR A 166 -1.11 -4.15 -9.62
N SER A 167 0.16 -4.27 -9.23
CA SER A 167 0.52 -4.29 -7.81
C SER A 167 0.25 -2.97 -7.10
N LEU A 168 0.46 -1.83 -7.77
CA LEU A 168 0.08 -0.51 -7.26
C LEU A 168 -1.43 -0.33 -7.11
N SER A 169 -2.22 -0.90 -8.04
CA SER A 169 -3.69 -0.85 -7.94
C SER A 169 -4.20 -1.69 -6.76
N ASN A 170 -3.65 -2.88 -6.56
CA ASN A 170 -3.96 -3.72 -5.39
C ASN A 170 -3.52 -3.06 -4.08
N LEU A 171 -2.35 -2.39 -4.07
CA LEU A 171 -1.89 -1.61 -2.92
C LEU A 171 -2.87 -0.50 -2.56
N LEU A 172 -3.31 0.28 -3.56
CA LEU A 172 -4.29 1.34 -3.37
C LEU A 172 -5.61 0.80 -2.81
N ALA A 173 -6.13 -0.30 -3.38
CA ALA A 173 -7.38 -0.91 -2.94
C ALA A 173 -7.28 -1.42 -1.49
N ALA A 174 -6.19 -2.15 -1.17
CA ALA A 174 -5.92 -2.62 0.18
C ALA A 174 -5.78 -1.45 1.17
N PHE A 175 -5.09 -0.37 0.78
CA PHE A 175 -4.90 0.78 1.64
C PHE A 175 -6.20 1.52 1.95
N LEU A 176 -7.01 1.80 0.92
CA LEU A 176 -8.31 2.43 1.08
C LEU A 176 -9.23 1.58 1.96
N LEU A 177 -9.25 0.26 1.76
CA LEU A 177 -10.06 -0.65 2.56
C LEU A 177 -9.60 -0.70 4.02
N THR A 178 -8.31 -0.94 4.27
CA THR A 178 -7.75 -1.01 5.63
C THR A 178 -7.93 0.31 6.36
N GLY A 179 -7.65 1.44 5.70
CA GLY A 179 -7.78 2.76 6.29
C GLY A 179 -9.23 3.13 6.61
N ALA A 180 -10.16 2.86 5.68
CA ALA A 180 -11.58 3.08 5.91
C ALA A 180 -12.12 2.22 7.06
N LEU A 181 -11.84 0.91 7.07
CA LEU A 181 -12.29 0.02 8.14
C LEU A 181 -11.69 0.41 9.50
N THR A 182 -10.42 0.78 9.54
CA THR A 182 -9.75 1.22 10.77
C THR A 182 -10.40 2.50 11.30
N ALA A 183 -10.68 3.47 10.43
CA ALA A 183 -11.40 4.69 10.81
C ALA A 183 -12.81 4.38 11.33
N MET A 184 -13.53 3.43 10.72
CA MET A 184 -14.87 3.03 11.15
C MET A 184 -14.87 2.37 12.54
N ILE A 185 -13.93 1.46 12.81
CA ILE A 185 -13.82 0.73 14.09
C ILE A 185 -13.41 1.65 15.24
N THR A 186 -12.67 2.71 14.93
CA THR A 186 -12.15 3.69 15.89
C THR A 186 -12.97 4.97 15.97
N ALA A 187 -14.08 5.07 15.22
CA ALA A 187 -14.96 6.22 15.25
C ALA A 187 -15.75 6.30 16.56
N ASP A 188 -15.69 7.47 17.22
CA ASP A 188 -16.42 7.72 18.47
C ASP A 188 -17.94 7.84 18.25
N ASN A 189 -18.37 8.36 17.10
CA ASN A 189 -19.79 8.53 16.79
C ASN A 189 -20.35 7.28 16.09
N PRO A 190 -21.19 6.44 16.73
CA PRO A 190 -21.73 5.23 16.11
C PRO A 190 -22.68 5.50 14.92
N SER A 191 -23.15 6.74 14.77
CA SER A 191 -24.07 7.18 13.71
C SER A 191 -23.38 7.94 12.58
N TRP A 192 -22.04 7.89 12.47
CA TRP A 192 -21.26 8.57 11.42
C TRP A 192 -21.80 8.29 10.00
N TRP A 193 -22.28 7.07 9.76
CA TRP A 193 -22.76 6.59 8.47
C TRP A 193 -24.07 7.25 8.01
N GLN A 194 -24.83 7.86 8.93
CA GLN A 194 -26.05 8.58 8.59
C GLN A 194 -25.78 9.98 8.01
N ILE A 195 -24.55 10.50 8.17
CA ILE A 195 -24.16 11.84 7.73
C ILE A 195 -23.51 11.77 6.34
N ASN A 196 -22.32 11.16 6.27
CA ASN A 196 -21.56 10.83 5.06
C ASN A 196 -20.24 10.15 5.45
N PHE A 197 -19.54 9.54 4.48
CA PHE A 197 -18.22 8.95 4.70
C PHE A 197 -17.18 9.97 5.21
N SER A 198 -17.22 11.22 4.72
CA SER A 198 -16.29 12.27 5.14
C SER A 198 -16.44 12.67 6.62
N ALA A 199 -17.53 12.29 7.30
CA ALA A 199 -17.71 12.51 8.73
C ALA A 199 -16.66 11.75 9.57
N LEU A 200 -16.09 10.66 9.03
CA LEU A 200 -14.96 9.95 9.64
C LEU A 200 -13.70 10.83 9.73
N GLY A 201 -13.54 11.78 8.80
CA GLY A 201 -12.41 12.70 8.70
C GLY A 201 -12.62 14.05 9.40
N ALA A 202 -13.73 14.26 10.10
CA ALA A 202 -14.06 15.54 10.73
C ALA A 202 -13.09 15.91 11.86
N VAL A 203 -12.85 17.22 12.04
CA VAL A 203 -12.01 17.77 13.11
C VAL A 203 -12.56 17.31 14.47
N ASN A 204 -11.67 17.01 15.41
CA ASN A 204 -11.98 16.51 16.75
C ASN A 204 -12.60 15.09 16.83
N LYS A 205 -12.48 14.25 15.79
CA LYS A 205 -12.82 12.80 15.86
C LYS A 205 -11.63 11.90 16.21
N GLY A 206 -10.65 12.46 16.93
CA GLY A 206 -9.50 11.74 17.45
C GLY A 206 -8.78 10.87 16.41
N PHE A 207 -8.52 9.62 16.77
CA PHE A 207 -7.76 8.68 15.95
C PHE A 207 -8.43 8.31 14.61
N ALA A 208 -9.77 8.29 14.55
CA ALA A 208 -10.51 8.00 13.33
C ALA A 208 -10.26 9.07 12.25
N ALA A 209 -10.25 10.36 12.64
CA ALA A 209 -9.96 11.46 11.73
C ALA A 209 -8.56 11.36 11.13
N TYR A 210 -7.55 11.11 11.96
CA TYR A 210 -6.17 10.95 11.50
C TYR A 210 -6.04 9.77 10.53
N THR A 211 -6.64 8.64 10.86
CA THR A 211 -6.62 7.42 10.04
C THR A 211 -7.27 7.65 8.68
N PHE A 212 -8.49 8.20 8.67
CA PHE A 212 -9.23 8.46 7.43
C PHE A 212 -8.51 9.46 6.53
N ASN A 213 -8.13 10.62 7.09
CA ASN A 213 -7.51 11.70 6.32
C ASN A 213 -6.12 11.30 5.79
N ALA A 214 -5.29 10.65 6.62
CA ALA A 214 -3.99 10.13 6.16
C ALA A 214 -4.17 9.10 5.03
N THR A 215 -5.20 8.24 5.12
CA THR A 215 -5.52 7.27 4.07
C THR A 215 -5.82 7.97 2.75
N LEU A 216 -6.65 9.03 2.76
CA LEU A 216 -6.96 9.79 1.54
C LEU A 216 -5.74 10.51 0.95
N ILE A 217 -4.94 11.16 1.80
CA ILE A 217 -3.71 11.86 1.39
C ILE A 217 -2.75 10.91 0.68
N PHE A 218 -2.38 9.82 1.35
CA PHE A 218 -1.42 8.88 0.78
C PHE A 218 -2.00 8.10 -0.40
N SER A 219 -3.31 7.80 -0.41
CA SER A 219 -3.98 7.20 -1.58
C SER A 219 -3.90 8.11 -2.80
N GLY A 220 -4.07 9.43 -2.63
CA GLY A 220 -3.88 10.41 -3.69
C GLY A 220 -2.45 10.38 -4.27
N LEU A 221 -1.44 10.28 -3.40
CA LEU A 221 -0.03 10.13 -3.81
C LEU A 221 0.25 8.81 -4.53
N VAL A 222 -0.39 7.71 -4.10
CA VAL A 222 -0.31 6.41 -4.79
C VAL A 222 -0.94 6.50 -6.19
N ILE A 223 -2.08 7.18 -6.35
CA ILE A 223 -2.72 7.41 -7.66
C ILE A 223 -1.80 8.23 -8.58
N ILE A 224 -1.18 9.29 -8.07
CA ILE A 224 -0.20 10.10 -8.82
C ILE A 224 0.98 9.24 -9.29
N THR A 225 1.45 8.32 -8.44
CA THR A 225 2.50 7.36 -8.80
C THR A 225 2.00 6.41 -9.90
N LEU A 226 0.83 5.80 -9.70
CA LEU A 226 0.16 4.86 -10.62
C LEU A 226 -0.03 5.46 -12.02
N ALA A 227 -0.35 6.76 -12.11
CA ALA A 227 -0.51 7.47 -13.37
C ALA A 227 0.70 7.30 -14.30
N SER A 228 1.92 7.30 -13.75
CA SER A 228 3.16 7.12 -14.51
C SER A 228 3.32 5.71 -15.07
N TYR A 229 3.01 4.71 -14.24
CA TYR A 229 3.11 3.30 -14.59
C TYR A 229 2.06 2.93 -15.63
N MET A 230 0.81 3.33 -15.40
CA MET A 230 -0.30 3.06 -16.30
C MET A 230 -0.07 3.71 -17.67
N THR A 231 0.36 4.97 -17.71
CA THR A 231 0.67 5.67 -18.97
C THR A 231 1.79 4.99 -19.75
N ARG A 232 2.82 4.50 -19.07
CA ARG A 232 3.91 3.75 -19.70
C ARG A 232 3.42 2.43 -20.28
N ASP A 233 2.61 1.70 -19.54
CA ASP A 233 2.06 0.41 -19.96
C ASP A 233 1.08 0.59 -21.14
N LEU A 234 0.24 1.63 -21.11
CA LEU A 234 -0.62 2.03 -22.22
C LEU A 234 0.17 2.35 -23.50
N ARG A 235 1.26 3.13 -23.39
CA ARG A 235 2.13 3.44 -24.55
C ARG A 235 2.81 2.20 -25.10
N ARG A 236 3.22 1.26 -24.24
CA ARG A 236 3.81 -0.01 -24.66
C ARG A 236 2.76 -0.85 -25.40
N TRP A 237 1.58 -1.00 -24.81
CA TRP A 237 0.47 -1.73 -25.41
C TRP A 237 0.05 -1.16 -26.76
N ALA A 238 -0.10 0.16 -26.89
CA ALA A 238 -0.46 0.81 -28.15
C ALA A 238 0.58 0.55 -29.25
N LYS A 239 1.88 0.58 -28.90
CA LYS A 239 2.96 0.23 -29.83
C LYS A 239 2.90 -1.24 -30.27
N PHE A 240 2.64 -2.17 -29.34
CA PHE A 240 2.55 -3.59 -29.66
C PHE A 240 1.34 -3.94 -30.52
N ARG A 241 0.21 -3.25 -30.34
CA ARG A 241 -1.05 -3.51 -31.06
C ARG A 241 -1.22 -2.67 -32.32
N HIS A 242 -0.23 -1.85 -32.69
CA HIS A 242 -0.35 -0.85 -33.77
C HIS A 242 -1.61 0.03 -33.67
N ALA A 243 -2.16 0.18 -32.47
CA ALA A 243 -3.38 0.93 -32.23
C ALA A 243 -3.07 2.43 -32.22
N LYS A 244 -4.06 3.24 -32.59
CA LYS A 244 -3.99 4.70 -32.40
C LYS A 244 -3.72 4.96 -30.91
N LEU A 245 -2.71 5.77 -30.62
CA LEU A 245 -2.39 6.12 -29.24
C LEU A 245 -3.61 6.79 -28.61
N VAL A 246 -4.27 6.12 -27.65
CA VAL A 246 -5.03 6.81 -26.60
C VAL A 246 -4.16 7.96 -26.12
N ASN A 247 -4.73 9.14 -25.86
CA ASN A 247 -3.96 10.30 -25.43
C ASN A 247 -3.39 10.05 -24.03
N ALA A 248 -2.30 9.27 -23.97
CA ALA A 248 -1.74 8.73 -22.75
C ALA A 248 -1.25 9.86 -21.83
N LYS A 249 -0.94 11.03 -22.40
CA LYS A 249 -0.66 12.24 -21.63
C LYS A 249 -1.92 12.81 -20.97
N ALA A 250 -3.06 12.86 -21.67
CA ALA A 250 -4.33 13.29 -21.08
C ALA A 250 -4.74 12.38 -19.92
N VAL A 251 -4.73 11.06 -20.14
CA VAL A 251 -5.00 10.06 -19.07
C VAL A 251 -4.04 10.24 -17.89
N GLN A 252 -2.75 10.47 -18.14
CA GLN A 252 -1.78 10.74 -17.08
C GLN A 252 -2.15 11.96 -16.25
N TRP A 253 -2.49 13.07 -16.90
CA TRP A 253 -2.85 14.32 -16.22
C TRP A 253 -4.18 14.20 -15.47
N MET A 254 -5.17 13.51 -16.04
CA MET A 254 -6.44 13.24 -15.36
C MET A 254 -6.23 12.40 -14.10
N LEU A 255 -5.40 11.35 -14.15
CA LEU A 255 -5.06 10.58 -12.95
C LEU A 255 -4.29 11.39 -11.91
N ILE A 256 -3.33 12.24 -12.34
CA ILE A 256 -2.61 13.13 -11.42
C ILE A 256 -3.58 14.08 -10.74
N LEU A 257 -4.52 14.66 -11.50
CA LEU A 257 -5.54 15.57 -10.98
C LEU A 257 -6.49 14.85 -10.02
N LEU A 258 -6.92 13.63 -10.36
CA LEU A 258 -7.75 12.78 -9.50
C LEU A 258 -7.05 12.47 -8.17
N GLY A 259 -5.78 12.08 -8.21
CA GLY A 259 -4.97 11.84 -7.01
C GLY A 259 -4.76 13.11 -6.18
N GLY A 260 -4.56 14.26 -6.84
CA GLY A 260 -4.47 15.57 -6.19
C GLY A 260 -5.75 15.96 -5.46
N PHE A 261 -6.91 15.77 -6.10
CA PHE A 261 -8.20 16.03 -5.46
C PHE A 261 -8.48 15.05 -4.30
N LEU A 262 -8.16 13.77 -4.45
CA LEU A 262 -8.30 12.80 -3.35
C LEU A 262 -7.44 13.20 -2.14
N ALA A 263 -6.20 13.61 -2.38
CA ALA A 263 -5.34 14.13 -1.31
C ALA A 263 -5.90 15.44 -0.72
N GLY A 264 -6.46 16.32 -1.54
CA GLY A 264 -7.13 17.55 -1.12
C GLY A 264 -8.29 17.30 -0.16
N VAL A 265 -9.11 16.26 -0.40
CA VAL A 265 -10.19 15.84 0.51
C VAL A 265 -9.65 15.47 1.88
N GLY A 266 -8.53 14.73 1.94
CA GLY A 266 -7.89 14.37 3.22
C GLY A 266 -7.17 15.53 3.92
N LEU A 267 -6.62 16.49 3.16
CA LEU A 267 -5.96 17.68 3.70
C LEU A 267 -6.93 18.70 4.28
N VAL A 268 -8.16 18.74 3.77
CA VAL A 268 -9.18 19.71 4.17
C VAL A 268 -10.36 18.96 4.78
N PRO A 269 -10.40 18.74 6.11
CA PRO A 269 -11.55 18.16 6.78
C PRO A 269 -12.86 18.89 6.46
N VAL A 270 -13.95 18.12 6.36
CA VAL A 270 -15.26 18.60 5.88
C VAL A 270 -15.86 19.72 6.75
N ASP A 271 -15.58 19.69 8.05
CA ASP A 271 -16.03 20.67 9.05
C ASP A 271 -15.02 21.81 9.28
N ALA A 272 -13.78 21.69 8.79
CA ALA A 272 -12.80 22.78 8.80
C ALA A 272 -13.08 23.80 7.69
N PHE A 273 -13.26 23.34 6.45
CA PHE A 273 -13.60 24.22 5.32
C PHE A 273 -14.45 23.49 4.27
N LYS A 274 -15.76 23.39 4.55
CA LYS A 274 -16.72 22.62 3.76
C LYS A 274 -16.74 22.94 2.26
N ILE A 275 -16.65 24.23 1.89
CA ILE A 275 -16.67 24.65 0.48
C ILE A 275 -15.48 24.06 -0.27
N LEU A 276 -14.27 24.19 0.29
CA LEU A 276 -13.05 23.70 -0.33
C LEU A 276 -12.99 22.15 -0.33
N HIS A 277 -13.45 21.50 0.75
CA HIS A 277 -13.60 20.04 0.78
C HIS A 277 -14.52 19.54 -0.34
N ASN A 278 -15.70 20.16 -0.49
CA ASN A 278 -16.67 19.80 -1.51
C ASN A 278 -16.14 20.07 -2.93
N PHE A 279 -15.37 21.14 -3.13
CA PHE A 279 -14.70 21.38 -4.41
C PHE A 279 -13.80 20.21 -4.82
N PHE A 280 -12.95 19.72 -3.90
CA PHE A 280 -12.12 18.56 -4.17
C PHE A 280 -12.95 17.28 -4.38
N ALA A 281 -13.95 17.03 -3.53
CA ALA A 281 -14.79 15.84 -3.61
C ALA A 281 -15.58 15.77 -4.92
N THR A 282 -16.27 16.85 -5.29
CA THR A 282 -17.02 16.93 -6.55
C THR A 282 -16.09 16.98 -7.75
N GLY A 283 -14.92 17.63 -7.64
CA GLY A 283 -13.90 17.65 -8.68
C GLY A 283 -13.44 16.24 -9.09
N MET A 284 -13.29 15.31 -8.14
CA MET A 284 -12.96 13.91 -8.45
C MET A 284 -14.00 13.25 -9.37
N ILE A 285 -15.29 13.51 -9.14
CA ILE A 285 -16.38 12.95 -9.95
C ILE A 285 -16.26 13.44 -11.40
N PHE A 286 -16.08 14.75 -11.60
CA PHE A 286 -15.92 15.31 -12.95
C PHE A 286 -14.69 14.77 -13.68
N VAL A 287 -13.56 14.66 -12.99
CA VAL A 287 -12.33 14.09 -13.57
C VAL A 287 -12.51 12.61 -13.93
N PHE A 288 -13.19 11.84 -13.08
CA PHE A 288 -13.49 10.43 -13.36
C PHE A 288 -14.42 10.27 -14.57
N VAL A 289 -15.49 11.06 -14.65
CA VAL A 289 -16.41 11.06 -15.81
C VAL A 289 -15.66 11.39 -17.10
N ALA A 290 -14.83 12.44 -17.09
CA ALA A 290 -14.03 12.82 -18.25
C ALA A 290 -13.03 11.71 -18.67
N LEU A 291 -12.44 11.00 -17.70
CA LEU A 291 -11.56 9.87 -17.97
C LEU A 291 -12.30 8.69 -18.63
N VAL A 292 -13.51 8.39 -18.15
CA VAL A 292 -14.37 7.34 -18.74
C VAL A 292 -14.81 7.73 -20.14
N GLU A 293 -15.22 8.98 -20.36
CA GLU A 293 -15.64 9.47 -21.67
C GLU A 293 -14.50 9.44 -22.69
N ASP A 294 -13.29 9.88 -22.33
CA ASP A 294 -12.09 9.79 -23.18
C ASP A 294 -11.77 8.32 -23.54
N SER A 295 -11.99 7.40 -22.59
CA SER A 295 -11.81 5.97 -22.83
C SER A 295 -12.87 5.37 -23.78
N ALA A 296 -14.10 5.87 -23.73
CA ALA A 296 -15.22 5.39 -24.55
C ALA A 296 -15.19 5.94 -25.98
N ASN A 297 -14.71 7.18 -26.16
CA ASN A 297 -14.62 7.84 -27.46
C ASN A 297 -13.39 7.41 -28.30
N THR A 298 -12.57 6.49 -27.80
CA THR A 298 -11.49 5.89 -28.59
C THR A 298 -12.08 4.84 -29.54
N PRO A 299 -12.05 5.03 -30.88
CA PRO A 299 -12.68 4.09 -31.81
C PRO A 299 -12.09 2.69 -31.64
N GLN A 300 -12.94 1.70 -31.34
CA GLN A 300 -12.60 0.29 -31.43
C GLN A 300 -12.43 -0.09 -32.91
N GLN A 301 -11.27 0.19 -33.49
CA GLN A 301 -10.89 -0.48 -34.73
C GLN A 301 -10.35 -1.86 -34.38
N ILE A 302 -11.28 -2.81 -34.24
CA ILE A 302 -10.98 -4.23 -34.34
C ILE A 302 -10.72 -4.50 -35.82
N ALA A 303 -9.48 -4.88 -36.14
CA ALA A 303 -9.11 -5.58 -37.36
C ALA A 303 -8.49 -6.91 -36.95
#